data_AF-A0A815YAK0-F1
#
_entry.id   AF-A0A815YAK0-F1
#
_cell.length_a   1.000
_cell.length_b   1.000
_cell.length_c   1.000
_cell.angle_alpha   90.00
_cell.angle_beta   90.00
_cell.angle_gamma   90.00
#
_symmetry.space_group_name_H-M   'P 1'
#
loop_
_entity.id
_entity.type
_entity.pdbx_description
1 polymer ?
#
loop_
_entity_poly.entity_id
_entity_poly.type
_entity_poly.pdbx_seq_one_letter_code
_entity_poly.pdbx_strand_id
1 'polypeptide(L)'
;FSAIHILLVIIAFICGLYSIREYRYTYKRLTAMIYILAAASLLVCIEVLSTIFRHASEHLPDIHPPKTKYSFNVCYILAWVVFVQLLGSSFAFFFCSKKRKGTFDEATEEEALANLPVDLGRL
;
A
#
# COMPACT_ATOMS: atom_id res chain seq x y z
N PHE A 1 11.51 -4.13 -10.51
CA PHE A 1 10.25 -3.65 -9.92
C PHE A 1 9.85 -4.43 -8.67
N SER A 2 9.84 -5.76 -8.67
CA SER A 2 9.45 -6.55 -7.49
C SER A 2 10.27 -6.27 -6.22
N ALA A 3 11.59 -6.04 -6.32
CA ALA A 3 12.41 -5.68 -5.15
C ALA A 3 11.98 -4.34 -4.51
N ILE A 4 11.64 -3.35 -5.35
CA ILE A 4 11.15 -2.04 -4.89
C ILE A 4 9.78 -2.19 -4.22
N HIS A 5 8.88 -3.01 -4.80
CA HIS A 5 7.59 -3.31 -4.21
C HIS A 5 7.72 -3.93 -2.81
N ILE A 6 8.61 -4.92 -2.65
CA ILE A 6 8.87 -5.55 -1.34
C ILE A 6 9.38 -4.51 -0.34
N LEU A 7 10.33 -3.67 -0.74
CA LEU A 7 10.87 -2.61 0.10
C LEU A 7 9.78 -1.59 0.52
N LEU A 8 8.91 -1.19 -0.41
CA LEU A 8 7.80 -0.27 -0.12
C LEU A 8 6.81 -0.88 0.86
N VAL A 9 6.48 -2.17 0.74
CA VAL A 9 5.58 -2.86 1.67
C VAL A 9 6.18 -2.96 3.07
N ILE A 10 7.49 -3.22 3.18
CA ILE A 10 8.19 -3.26 4.48
C ILE A 10 8.14 -1.88 5.14
N ILE A 11 8.46 -0.81 4.39
CA ILE A 11 8.41 0.55 4.92
C ILE A 11 6.96 0.93 5.30
N ALA A 12 5.97 0.57 4.49
CA ALA A 12 4.57 0.81 4.78
C ALA A 12 4.13 0.10 6.07
N PHE A 13 4.59 -1.13 6.28
CA PHE A 13 4.29 -1.92 7.48
C PHE A 13 4.92 -1.31 8.74
N ILE A 14 6.21 -0.93 8.69
CA ILE A 14 6.90 -0.27 9.81
C ILE A 14 6.21 1.07 10.12
N CYS A 15 5.91 1.86 9.09
CA CYS A 15 5.23 3.15 9.24
C CYS A 15 3.80 2.99 9.78
N GLY A 16 3.09 1.93 9.38
CA GLY A 16 1.76 1.58 9.89
C GLY A 16 1.78 1.19 11.37
N LEU A 17 2.74 0.36 11.79
CA LEU A 17 2.93 0.02 13.21
C LEU A 17 3.33 1.24 14.03
N TYR A 18 4.20 2.09 13.48
CA TYR A 18 4.61 3.34 14.13
C TYR A 18 3.45 4.31 14.30
N SER A 19 2.56 4.40 13.32
CA SER A 19 1.35 5.23 13.34
C SER A 19 0.37 4.84 14.45
N ILE A 20 0.38 3.57 14.89
CA ILE A 20 -0.43 3.12 16.04
C ILE A 20 0.22 3.54 17.37
N ARG A 21 1.55 3.66 17.41
CA ARG A 21 2.31 3.98 18.62
C ARG A 21 2.44 5.49 18.87
N GLU A 22 2.55 6.30 17.82
CA GLU A 22 2.59 7.76 17.93
C GLU A 22 1.35 8.40 17.31
N TYR A 23 0.58 9.11 18.13
CA TYR A 23 -0.67 9.79 17.78
C TYR A 23 -0.52 11.00 16.83
N ARG A 24 0.62 11.14 16.14
CA ARG A 24 0.86 12.23 15.19
C ARG A 24 0.12 11.96 13.87
N TYR A 25 -0.82 12.85 13.58
CA TYR A 25 -1.72 12.77 12.43
C TYR A 25 -1.00 12.81 11.07
N THR A 26 0.21 13.39 11.02
CA THR A 26 1.05 13.42 9.82
C THR A 26 1.49 12.02 9.36
N TYR A 27 1.78 11.11 10.30
CA TYR A 27 2.22 9.76 9.96
C TYR A 27 1.11 8.94 9.31
N LYS A 28 -0.15 9.08 9.76
CA LYS A 28 -1.32 8.43 9.15
C LYS A 28 -1.45 8.75 7.64
N ARG A 29 -1.18 9.99 7.23
CA ARG A 29 -1.19 10.42 5.81
C ARG A 29 -0.01 9.88 5.03
N LEU A 30 1.17 9.89 5.64
CA LEU A 30 2.39 9.39 5.03
C LEU A 30 2.30 7.89 4.76
N THR A 31 1.81 7.11 5.73
CA THR A 31 1.56 5.67 5.55
C THR A 31 0.58 5.42 4.41
N ALA A 32 -0.53 6.19 4.33
CA ALA A 32 -1.51 6.05 3.25
C ALA A 32 -0.88 6.25 1.87
N MET A 33 -0.03 7.27 1.69
CA MET A 33 0.67 7.53 0.42
C MET A 33 1.65 6.40 0.05
N ILE A 34 2.37 5.84 1.02
CA ILE A 34 3.29 4.73 0.76
C ILE A 34 2.52 3.47 0.32
N TYR A 35 1.34 3.19 0.91
CA TYR A 35 0.48 2.09 0.44
C TYR A 35 -0.04 2.30 -0.99
N ILE A 36 -0.35 3.54 -1.40
CA ILE A 36 -0.73 3.85 -2.80
C ILE A 36 0.46 3.61 -3.74
N LEU A 37 1.65 4.05 -3.34
CA LEU A 37 2.86 3.86 -4.13
C LEU A 37 3.21 2.38 -4.28
N ALA A 38 3.05 1.59 -3.21
CA ALA A 38 3.19 0.14 -3.24
C ALA A 38 2.19 -0.48 -4.22
N ALA A 39 0.91 -0.10 -4.16
CA ALA A 39 -0.13 -0.58 -5.08
C ALA A 39 0.19 -0.24 -6.56
N ALA A 40 0.67 0.98 -6.83
CA ALA A 40 1.09 1.39 -8.17
C ALA A 40 2.27 0.54 -8.68
N SER A 41 3.27 0.27 -7.84
CA SER A 41 4.39 -0.58 -8.21
C SER A 41 3.98 -2.04 -8.47
N LEU A 42 2.93 -2.54 -7.80
CA LEU A 42 2.37 -3.86 -8.04
C LEU A 42 1.65 -3.94 -9.39
N LEU A 43 0.89 -2.90 -9.77
CA LEU A 43 0.27 -2.81 -11.09
C LEU A 43 1.30 -2.90 -12.22
N VAL A 44 2.44 -2.21 -12.08
CA VAL A 44 3.52 -2.29 -13.07
C VAL A 44 4.05 -3.73 -13.18
N CYS A 45 4.20 -4.45 -12.07
CA CYS A 45 4.59 -5.87 -12.10
C CYS A 45 3.55 -6.75 -12.83
N ILE A 46 2.25 -6.50 -12.62
CA ILE A 46 1.16 -7.23 -13.30
C ILE A 46 1.19 -6.96 -14.81
N GLU A 47 1.43 -5.71 -15.22
CA GLU A 47 1.47 -5.31 -16.64
C GLU A 47 2.68 -5.91 -17.37
N VAL A 48 3.86 -5.86 -16.74
CA VAL A 48 5.08 -6.49 -17.27
C VAL A 48 4.87 -7.99 -17.45
N LEU A 49 4.23 -8.64 -16.47
CA LEU A 49 3.94 -10.06 -16.54
C LEU A 49 2.99 -10.38 -17.70
N SER A 50 1.90 -9.62 -17.83
CA SER A 50 0.91 -9.77 -18.90
C SER A 50 1.54 -9.58 -20.29
N THR A 51 2.47 -8.63 -20.41
CA THR A 51 3.23 -8.39 -21.65
C THR A 51 4.14 -9.56 -22.00
N ILE A 52 4.85 -10.13 -21.01
CA ILE A 52 5.70 -11.32 -21.22
C ILE A 52 4.85 -12.49 -21.71
N PHE A 53 3.65 -12.72 -21.15
CA PHE A 53 2.76 -13.77 -21.62
C PHE A 53 2.28 -13.57 -23.06
N ARG A 54 1.86 -12.34 -23.40
CA ARG A 54 1.47 -12.02 -24.77
C ARG A 54 2.61 -12.30 -25.75
N HIS A 55 3.82 -11.84 -25.40
CA HIS A 55 5.01 -12.06 -26.22
C HIS A 55 5.36 -13.56 -26.36
N ALA A 56 5.31 -14.31 -25.26
CA ALA A 56 5.58 -15.75 -25.26
C ALA A 56 4.55 -16.53 -26.09
N SER A 57 3.27 -16.13 -26.06
CA SER A 57 2.21 -16.75 -26.86
C SER A 57 2.37 -16.50 -28.36
N GLU A 58 2.93 -15.37 -28.77
CA GLU A 58 3.07 -14.99 -30.19
C GLU A 58 4.36 -15.55 -30.82
N HIS A 59 5.45 -15.70 -30.04
CA HIS A 59 6.79 -16.03 -30.56
C HIS A 59 7.26 -17.46 -30.26
N LEU A 60 6.57 -18.23 -29.42
CA LEU A 60 6.89 -19.65 -29.14
C LEU A 60 5.71 -20.61 -29.41
N PRO A 61 5.28 -20.75 -30.68
CA PRO A 61 4.20 -21.67 -31.03
C PRO A 61 4.54 -23.17 -30.88
N ASP A 62 5.83 -23.55 -30.77
CA ASP A 62 6.28 -24.96 -30.89
C ASP A 62 6.55 -25.67 -29.55
N ILE A 63 6.61 -24.94 -28.42
CA ILE A 63 6.90 -25.50 -27.08
C ILE A 63 5.67 -25.44 -26.15
N HIS A 64 4.49 -25.10 -26.68
CA HIS A 64 3.27 -24.97 -25.87
C HIS A 64 2.39 -26.24 -26.00
N PRO A 65 2.63 -27.32 -25.23
CA PRO A 65 1.64 -28.37 -25.13
C PRO A 65 0.36 -27.75 -24.52
N PRO A 66 -0.80 -27.81 -25.20
CA PRO A 66 -2.01 -27.03 -24.92
C PRO A 66 -2.75 -27.41 -23.61
N LYS A 67 -2.12 -28.20 -22.72
CA LYS A 67 -2.80 -28.86 -21.61
C LYS A 67 -2.14 -28.74 -20.23
N THR A 68 -1.04 -28.00 -20.08
CA THR A 68 -0.47 -27.78 -18.73
C THR A 68 -0.87 -26.41 -18.19
N LYS A 69 -2.18 -26.24 -18.00
CA LYS A 69 -2.82 -25.06 -17.40
C LYS A 69 -2.75 -25.10 -15.87
N TYR A 70 -1.57 -25.24 -15.26
CA TYR A 70 -1.55 -25.43 -13.80
C TYR A 70 -0.49 -24.55 -13.12
N SER A 71 -0.97 -23.85 -12.08
CA SER A 71 -0.28 -22.94 -11.15
C SER A 71 -0.18 -21.46 -11.51
N PHE A 72 -0.05 -21.04 -12.78
CA PHE A 72 0.17 -19.61 -13.07
C PHE A 72 -1.07 -18.71 -12.83
N ASN A 73 -2.26 -19.24 -13.11
CA ASN A 73 -3.52 -18.51 -12.86
C ASN A 73 -3.70 -18.16 -11.38
N VAL A 74 -3.19 -19.01 -10.47
CA VAL A 74 -3.28 -18.78 -9.02
C VAL A 74 -2.43 -17.58 -8.63
N CYS A 75 -1.18 -17.49 -9.12
CA CYS A 75 -0.31 -16.35 -8.86
C CYS A 75 -0.89 -15.04 -9.40
N TYR A 76 -1.52 -15.08 -10.57
CA TYR A 76 -2.16 -13.92 -11.19
C TYR A 76 -3.35 -13.42 -10.36
N ILE A 77 -4.24 -14.33 -9.93
CA ILE A 77 -5.38 -13.99 -9.06
C ILE A 77 -4.88 -13.46 -7.71
N LEU A 78 -3.87 -14.10 -7.12
CA LEU A 78 -3.27 -13.65 -5.86
C LEU A 78 -2.68 -12.24 -5.98
N ALA A 79 -2.05 -11.89 -7.10
CA ALA A 79 -1.52 -10.53 -7.32
C ALA A 79 -2.63 -9.47 -7.31
N TRP A 80 -3.78 -9.75 -7.93
CA TRP A 80 -4.95 -8.87 -7.89
C TRP A 80 -5.55 -8.75 -6.48
N VAL A 81 -5.61 -9.85 -5.71
CA VAL A 81 -6.08 -9.81 -4.33
C VAL A 81 -5.17 -8.92 -3.46
N VAL A 82 -3.84 -9.07 -3.59
CA VAL A 82 -2.88 -8.23 -2.87
C VAL A 82 -3.03 -6.76 -3.27
N PHE A 83 -3.25 -6.48 -4.56
CA PHE A 83 -3.50 -5.12 -5.04
C PHE A 83 -4.74 -4.48 -4.39
N VAL A 84 -5.86 -5.20 -4.35
CA VAL A 84 -7.09 -4.73 -3.68
C VAL A 84 -6.84 -4.52 -2.18
N GLN A 85 -6.06 -5.38 -1.53
CA GLN A 85 -5.75 -5.25 -0.10
C GLN A 85 -4.84 -4.04 0.21
N LEU A 86 -3.87 -3.74 -0.65
CA LEU A 86 -3.03 -2.54 -0.54
C LEU A 86 -3.86 -1.26 -0.72
N LEU A 87 -4.77 -1.25 -1.69
CA LEU A 87 -5.72 -0.14 -1.87
C LEU A 87 -6.67 -0.02 -0.68
N GLY A 88 -7.25 -1.12 -0.20
CA GLY A 88 -8.15 -1.13 0.95
C GLY A 88 -7.48 -0.57 2.20
N SER A 89 -6.24 -0.98 2.47
CA SER A 89 -5.43 -0.42 3.56
C SER A 89 -5.18 1.08 3.38
N SER A 90 -4.80 1.52 2.18
CA SER A 90 -4.59 2.94 1.89
C SER A 90 -5.85 3.77 2.12
N PHE A 91 -6.99 3.33 1.58
CA PHE A 91 -8.27 4.00 1.78
C PHE A 91 -8.66 4.02 3.26
N ALA A 92 -8.47 2.92 4.00
CA ALA A 92 -8.75 2.87 5.43
C ALA A 92 -7.93 3.94 6.19
N PHE A 93 -6.62 4.04 5.93
CA PHE A 93 -5.78 5.09 6.52
C PHE A 93 -6.17 6.49 6.05
N PHE A 94 -6.60 6.65 4.79
CA PHE A 94 -7.04 7.93 4.24
C PHE A 94 -8.35 8.41 4.89
N PHE A 95 -9.33 7.51 5.07
CA PHE A 95 -10.59 7.82 5.74
C PHE A 95 -10.41 8.03 7.26
N CYS A 96 -9.58 7.23 7.93
CA CYS A 96 -9.19 7.47 9.32
C CYS A 96 -8.37 8.76 9.48
N SER A 97 -7.76 9.26 8.41
CA SER A 97 -7.08 10.56 8.41
C SER A 97 -8.05 11.73 8.20
N LYS A 98 -9.38 11.58 8.10
CA LYS A 98 -10.23 12.77 8.00
C LYS A 98 -10.24 13.48 9.36
N LYS A 99 -9.73 14.72 9.43
CA LYS A 99 -9.84 15.58 10.63
C LYS A 99 -11.31 15.65 11.04
N ARG A 100 -11.69 14.97 12.13
CA ARG A 100 -13.04 15.08 12.68
C ARG A 100 -13.14 16.47 13.32
N LYS A 101 -13.77 17.41 12.62
CA LYS A 101 -14.21 18.68 13.21
C LYS A 101 -15.39 18.36 14.13
N GLY A 102 -15.19 18.53 15.44
CA GLY A 102 -16.25 18.42 16.44
C GLY A 102 -16.44 17.01 16.96
N THR A 103 -15.84 16.71 18.11
CA THR A 103 -16.54 16.56 19.40
C THR A 103 -15.50 16.00 20.36
N PHE A 104 -15.34 16.68 21.50
CA PHE A 104 -14.42 16.30 22.56
C PHE A 104 -14.75 14.89 23.06
N ASP A 105 -13.90 13.93 22.70
CA ASP A 105 -13.76 12.62 23.34
C ASP A 105 -12.34 12.58 23.93
N GLU A 106 -12.14 12.03 25.12
CA GLU A 106 -10.90 12.12 25.91
C GLU A 106 -9.63 11.59 25.19
N ALA A 107 -9.78 10.65 24.23
CA ALA A 107 -8.67 10.22 23.36
C ALA A 107 -8.19 11.31 22.38
N THR A 108 -8.99 12.36 22.20
CA THR A 108 -8.76 13.51 21.32
C THR A 108 -7.90 14.58 21.99
N GLU A 109 -7.85 14.63 23.33
CA GLU A 109 -6.99 15.61 24.03
C GLU A 109 -5.51 15.26 23.88
N GLU A 110 -5.10 14.00 24.03
CA GLU A 110 -3.72 13.57 23.74
C GLU A 110 -3.37 13.78 22.25
N GLU A 111 -4.28 13.45 21.32
CA GLU A 111 -4.08 13.72 19.89
C GLU A 111 -3.95 15.23 19.60
N ALA A 112 -4.77 16.07 20.23
CA ALA A 112 -4.76 17.50 20.04
C ALA A 112 -3.50 18.14 20.64
N LEU A 113 -3.07 17.69 21.82
CA LEU A 113 -1.84 18.13 22.50
C LEU A 113 -0.58 17.69 21.71
N ALA A 114 -0.57 16.48 21.15
CA ALA A 114 0.56 15.98 20.33
C ALA A 114 0.69 16.65 18.96
N ASN A 115 -0.39 17.29 18.46
CA ASN A 115 -0.42 18.06 17.21
C ASN A 115 -0.27 19.58 17.45
N LEU A 116 -0.06 20.03 18.70
CA LEU A 116 0.32 21.41 18.95
C LEU A 116 1.64 21.71 18.23
N PRO A 117 1.79 22.91 17.63
CA PRO A 117 3.08 23.34 17.14
C PRO A 117 4.07 23.31 18.31
N VAL A 118 5.23 22.70 18.11
CA VAL A 118 6.31 22.75 19.09
C VAL A 118 6.68 24.23 19.26
N ASP A 119 6.34 24.80 20.41
CA ASP A 119 6.66 26.18 20.74
C ASP A 119 8.17 26.29 20.98
N LEU A 120 8.92 26.47 19.89
CA LEU A 120 10.35 26.79 19.88
C LEU A 120 10.60 28.29 20.16
N GLY A 121 9.59 29.02 20.63
CA GLY A 121 9.53 30.48 20.52
C GLY A 121 9.58 31.30 21.81
N ARG A 122 9.71 30.70 23.00
CA ARG A 122 9.87 31.48 24.25
C ARG A 122 10.78 30.80 25.28
N LEU A 123 12.09 30.96 25.08
CA LEU A 123 13.08 31.11 26.16
C LEU A 123 13.63 32.54 26.08
#